data_AF-A0A1V1PA77-F1
#
_entry.id   AF-A0A1V1PA77-F1
#
_cell.length_a   1.000
_cell.length_b   1.000
_cell.length_c   1.000
_cell.angle_alpha   90.00
_cell.angle_beta   90.00
_cell.angle_gamma   90.00
#
_symmetry.space_group_name_H-M   'P 1'
#
loop_
_entity.id
_entity.type
_entity.pdbx_description
1 polymer ?
#
loop_
_entity_poly.entity_id
_entity_poly.type
_entity_poly.pdbx_seq_one_letter_code
_entity_poly.pdbx_strand_id
1 'polypeptide(L)'
;MKFNRQVRIQNIEISDQSKVFIIAEGGVNHNGDMGIAKQLVDIAKEAGADAVKFQTFKTEHLILKNVDKALYQKRNAPMNSQYAMDSQYDMLKQLEISQEINCMLKKYCDEKDIIFLTTPFDDISLTELDMINLPAYKIASTDTTNIPFY
;
A
#
# COMPACT_ATOMS: atom_id res chain seq x y z
N MET A 1 6.06 15.14 28.36
CA MET A 1 6.98 14.89 27.23
C MET A 1 6.62 15.86 26.10
N LYS A 2 7.56 16.64 25.56
CA LYS A 2 7.31 17.47 24.36
C LYS A 2 7.72 16.63 23.14
N PHE A 3 6.76 16.10 22.41
CA PHE A 3 7.04 15.38 21.17
C PHE A 3 7.49 16.37 20.10
N ASN A 4 8.48 15.97 19.30
CA ASN A 4 8.82 16.73 18.09
C ASN A 4 7.62 16.66 17.14
N ARG A 5 7.10 17.83 16.73
CA ARG A 5 5.95 17.94 15.82
C ARG A 5 6.39 18.18 14.37
N GLN A 6 7.64 17.86 14.07
CA GLN A 6 8.21 17.97 12.74
C GLN A 6 8.67 16.57 12.32
N VAL A 7 8.17 16.14 11.17
CA VAL A 7 8.57 14.92 10.49
C VAL A 7 9.04 15.30 9.10
N ARG A 8 10.03 14.58 8.56
CA ARG A 8 10.51 14.78 7.20
C ARG A 8 10.38 13.50 6.42
N ILE A 9 9.72 13.56 5.26
CA ILE A 9 9.63 12.46 4.30
C ILE A 9 10.35 12.93 3.03
N GLN A 10 11.50 12.31 2.74
CA GLN A 10 12.45 12.80 1.73
C GLN A 10 12.82 14.28 1.95
N ASN A 11 12.46 15.15 1.00
CA ASN A 11 12.70 16.58 1.00
C ASN A 11 11.52 17.40 1.56
N ILE A 12 10.41 16.77 1.96
CA ILE A 12 9.21 17.46 2.43
C ILE A 12 9.14 17.43 3.97
N GLU A 13 9.06 18.61 4.55
CA GLU A 13 8.79 18.79 5.99
C GLU A 13 7.29 18.82 6.25
N ILE A 14 6.84 18.05 7.25
CA ILE A 14 5.48 17.96 7.74
C ILE A 14 5.46 18.54 9.15
N SER A 15 4.77 19.66 9.32
CA SER A 15 4.64 20.36 10.61
C SER A 15 3.38 21.22 10.66
N ASP A 16 3.10 21.81 11.82
CA ASP A 16 1.97 22.75 12.01
C ASP A 16 2.10 24.03 11.13
N GLN A 17 3.25 24.25 10.48
CA GLN A 17 3.52 25.42 9.63
C GLN A 17 3.75 25.05 8.15
N SER A 18 3.84 23.76 7.81
CA SER A 18 4.02 23.31 6.44
C SER A 18 2.68 23.30 5.68
N LYS A 19 2.74 23.15 4.36
CA LYS A 19 1.55 22.74 3.60
C LYS A 19 1.11 21.35 4.05
N VAL A 20 -0.17 21.03 3.83
CA VAL A 20 -0.71 19.68 4.06
C VAL A 20 0.02 18.71 3.13
N PHE A 21 0.52 17.63 3.70
CA PHE A 21 1.10 16.51 2.94
C PHE A 21 -0.01 15.55 2.53
N ILE A 22 -0.20 15.39 1.23
CA ILE A 22 -1.30 14.60 0.65
C ILE A 22 -0.75 13.25 0.17
N ILE A 23 -1.30 12.17 0.72
CA ILE A 23 -1.02 10.80 0.29
C ILE A 23 -2.24 10.27 -0.49
N ALA A 24 -2.04 9.95 -1.76
CA ALA A 24 -3.02 9.23 -2.56
C ALA A 24 -2.94 7.73 -2.27
N GLU A 25 -3.99 7.15 -1.67
CA GLU A 25 -4.04 5.71 -1.39
C GLU A 25 -4.42 4.93 -2.65
N GLY A 26 -3.42 4.35 -3.32
CA GLY A 26 -3.63 3.34 -4.35
C GLY A 26 -4.10 2.01 -3.76
N GLY A 27 -3.62 1.66 -2.56
CA GLY A 27 -4.04 0.46 -1.83
C GLY A 27 -3.89 -0.81 -2.68
N VAL A 28 -4.98 -1.57 -2.80
CA VAL A 28 -5.10 -2.75 -3.67
C VAL A 28 -5.89 -2.48 -4.96
N ASN A 29 -6.15 -1.21 -5.30
CA ASN A 29 -7.00 -0.83 -6.45
C ASN A 29 -6.35 -1.10 -7.82
N HIS A 30 -5.09 -1.56 -7.82
CA HIS A 30 -4.39 -2.01 -9.02
C HIS A 30 -4.86 -3.38 -9.52
N ASN A 31 -5.63 -4.14 -8.73
CA ASN A 31 -6.18 -5.43 -9.14
C ASN A 31 -5.14 -6.46 -9.62
N GLY A 32 -3.93 -6.41 -9.05
CA GLY A 32 -2.80 -7.25 -9.48
C GLY A 32 -2.15 -6.82 -10.82
N ASP A 33 -2.62 -5.74 -11.45
CA ASP A 33 -2.15 -5.28 -12.75
C ASP A 33 -1.16 -4.10 -12.62
N MET A 34 0.05 -4.28 -13.13
CA MET A 34 1.11 -3.26 -13.09
C MET A 34 0.79 -2.03 -13.95
N GLY A 35 0.06 -2.22 -15.06
CA GLY A 35 -0.40 -1.11 -15.91
C GLY A 35 -1.38 -0.22 -15.16
N ILE A 36 -2.37 -0.81 -14.47
CA ILE A 36 -3.30 -0.07 -13.62
C ILE A 36 -2.54 0.62 -12.47
N ALA A 37 -1.59 -0.07 -11.83
CA ALA A 37 -0.78 0.55 -10.78
C ALA A 37 -0.04 1.80 -11.27
N LYS A 38 0.56 1.78 -12.47
CA LYS A 38 1.20 2.95 -13.08
C LYS A 38 0.19 4.07 -13.39
N GLN A 39 -1.00 3.73 -13.89
CA GLN A 39 -2.06 4.71 -14.11
C GLN A 39 -2.49 5.41 -12.80
N LEU A 40 -2.55 4.68 -11.69
CA LEU A 40 -2.83 5.25 -10.38
C LEU A 40 -1.74 6.24 -9.94
N VAL A 41 -0.47 5.94 -10.23
CA VAL A 41 0.66 6.86 -9.98
C VAL A 41 0.51 8.13 -10.82
N ASP A 42 0.19 8.00 -12.11
CA ASP A 42 -0.01 9.13 -13.01
C ASP A 42 -1.14 10.04 -12.52
N ILE A 43 -2.31 9.47 -12.20
CA ILE A 43 -3.45 10.22 -11.69
C ILE A 43 -3.12 10.92 -10.36
N ALA A 44 -2.39 10.25 -9.45
CA ALA A 44 -1.99 10.84 -8.19
C ALA A 44 -1.08 12.07 -8.40
N LYS A 45 -0.11 11.97 -9.31
CA LYS A 45 0.79 13.08 -9.65
C LYS A 45 0.03 14.22 -10.33
N GLU A 46 -0.84 13.92 -11.29
CA GLU A 46 -1.69 14.91 -11.99
C GLU A 46 -2.62 15.65 -11.02
N ALA A 47 -3.15 14.95 -10.01
CA ALA A 47 -3.97 15.54 -8.96
C ALA A 47 -3.19 16.40 -7.96
N GLY A 48 -1.85 16.39 -8.02
CA GLY A 48 -0.98 17.15 -7.13
C GLY A 48 -0.75 16.52 -5.76
N ALA A 49 -0.86 15.19 -5.65
CA ALA A 49 -0.47 14.48 -4.43
C ALA A 49 1.05 14.50 -4.22
N ASP A 50 1.50 14.56 -2.97
CA ASP A 50 2.92 14.52 -2.62
C ASP A 50 3.47 13.09 -2.64
N ALA A 51 2.62 12.13 -2.30
CA ALA A 51 2.96 10.72 -2.29
C ALA A 51 1.81 9.85 -2.83
N VAL A 52 2.16 8.70 -3.37
CA VAL A 52 1.23 7.61 -3.67
C VAL A 52 1.60 6.40 -2.81
N LYS A 53 0.59 5.75 -2.23
CA LYS A 53 0.78 4.64 -1.29
C LYS A 53 0.04 3.38 -1.72
N PHE A 54 0.76 2.26 -1.73
CA PHE A 54 0.21 0.92 -1.96
C PHE A 54 0.23 0.07 -0.69
N GLN A 55 -0.14 -1.20 -0.82
CA GLN A 55 -0.13 -2.19 0.26
C GLN A 55 0.71 -3.39 -0.17
N THR A 56 1.54 -3.89 0.73
CA THR A 56 2.41 -5.05 0.48
C THR A 56 2.18 -6.06 1.58
N PHE A 57 1.78 -7.26 1.19
CA PHE A 57 1.45 -8.34 2.10
C PHE A 57 1.70 -9.68 1.44
N LYS A 58 1.93 -10.71 2.27
CA LYS A 58 1.80 -12.11 1.90
C LYS A 58 0.47 -12.62 2.44
N THR A 59 -0.39 -13.08 1.55
CA THR A 59 -1.75 -13.52 1.85
C THR A 59 -1.73 -14.67 2.87
N GLU A 60 -0.73 -15.55 2.79
CA GLU A 60 -0.51 -16.66 3.73
C GLU A 60 -0.30 -16.20 5.17
N HIS A 61 0.22 -14.98 5.35
CA HIS A 61 0.52 -14.39 6.65
C HIS A 61 -0.60 -13.48 7.14
N LEU A 62 -1.48 -13.03 6.23
CA LEU A 62 -2.55 -12.09 6.53
C LEU A 62 -3.88 -12.80 6.85
N ILE A 63 -4.18 -13.92 6.19
CA ILE A 63 -5.49 -14.58 6.32
C ILE A 63 -5.43 -16.10 6.20
N LEU A 64 -6.38 -16.79 6.84
CA LEU A 64 -6.58 -18.23 6.69
C LEU A 64 -7.23 -18.54 5.32
N LYS A 65 -6.88 -19.70 4.75
CA LYS A 65 -7.31 -20.13 3.40
C LYS A 65 -8.82 -20.21 3.22
N ASN A 66 -9.56 -20.64 4.24
CA ASN A 66 -10.99 -20.92 4.15
C ASN A 66 -11.83 -19.85 4.87
N VAL A 67 -11.48 -18.57 4.68
CA VAL A 67 -12.24 -17.45 5.24
C VAL A 67 -13.20 -16.91 4.19
N ASP A 68 -14.46 -16.81 4.60
CA ASP A 68 -15.51 -16.16 3.84
C ASP A 68 -15.20 -14.69 3.61
N LYS A 69 -15.43 -14.22 2.38
CA LYS A 69 -15.39 -12.78 2.06
C LYS A 69 -16.32 -11.98 2.96
N ALA A 70 -15.90 -10.76 3.28
CA ALA A 70 -16.75 -9.81 3.98
C ALA A 70 -18.01 -9.50 3.15
N LEU A 71 -19.13 -9.20 3.81
CA LEU A 71 -20.44 -9.00 3.15
C LEU A 71 -20.42 -7.89 2.08
N TYR A 72 -19.61 -6.84 2.26
CA TYR A 72 -19.49 -5.79 1.24
C TYR A 72 -18.70 -6.27 0.01
N GLN A 73 -17.71 -7.14 0.18
CA GLN A 73 -16.95 -7.73 -0.92
C GLN A 73 -17.83 -8.69 -1.74
N LYS A 74 -18.64 -9.51 -1.07
CA LYS A 74 -19.61 -10.39 -1.74
C LYS A 74 -20.63 -9.60 -2.57
N ARG A 75 -21.10 -8.45 -2.07
CA ARG A 75 -22.05 -7.57 -2.78
C ARG A 75 -21.47 -6.87 -4.00
N ASN A 76 -20.18 -6.52 -3.94
CA ASN A 76 -19.50 -5.77 -5.00
C ASN A 76 -18.77 -6.67 -6.00
N ALA A 77 -18.73 -7.99 -5.79
CA ALA A 77 -18.15 -8.94 -6.73
C ALA A 77 -19.09 -9.12 -7.94
N PRO A 78 -18.66 -8.80 -9.17
CA PRO A 78 -19.44 -9.13 -10.35
C PRO A 78 -19.66 -10.65 -10.43
N MET A 79 -20.91 -11.09 -10.60
CA MET A 79 -21.31 -12.52 -10.61
C MET A 79 -20.50 -13.39 -11.60
N ASN A 80 -19.86 -12.79 -12.61
CA ASN A 80 -19.12 -13.47 -13.67
C ASN A 80 -17.65 -13.00 -13.78
N SER A 81 -17.04 -12.59 -12.67
CA SER A 81 -15.65 -12.12 -12.68
C SER A 81 -14.70 -13.13 -12.02
N GLN A 82 -13.41 -12.98 -12.29
CA GLN A 82 -12.34 -13.67 -11.53
C GLN A 82 -12.41 -13.43 -10.01
N TYR A 83 -13.26 -12.49 -9.55
CA TYR A 83 -13.54 -12.20 -8.15
C TYR A 83 -14.71 -13.01 -7.57
N ALA A 84 -15.33 -13.89 -8.36
CA ALA A 84 -16.27 -14.92 -7.90
C ALA A 84 -15.57 -16.10 -7.19
N MET A 85 -14.31 -15.94 -6.78
CA MET A 85 -13.52 -16.92 -6.02
C MET A 85 -14.21 -17.32 -4.70
N ASP A 86 -13.95 -18.54 -4.24
CA ASP A 86 -14.65 -19.11 -3.10
C ASP A 86 -14.24 -18.48 -1.75
N SER A 87 -13.01 -17.96 -1.65
CA SER A 87 -12.47 -17.43 -0.38
C SER A 87 -11.93 -16.00 -0.46
N GLN A 88 -11.80 -15.36 0.70
CA GLN A 88 -11.09 -14.07 0.85
C GLN A 88 -9.58 -14.23 0.58
N TYR A 89 -9.02 -15.40 0.87
CA TYR A 89 -7.63 -15.73 0.58
C TYR A 89 -7.35 -15.64 -0.92
N ASP A 90 -8.15 -16.29 -1.76
CA ASP A 90 -7.91 -16.30 -3.22
C ASP A 90 -7.99 -14.90 -3.83
N MET A 91 -8.91 -14.07 -3.32
CA MET A 91 -9.02 -12.67 -3.72
C MET A 91 -7.76 -11.87 -3.36
N LEU A 92 -7.30 -11.98 -2.12
CA LEU A 92 -6.10 -11.28 -1.66
C LEU A 92 -4.85 -11.77 -2.39
N LYS A 93 -4.78 -13.06 -2.74
CA LYS A 93 -3.65 -13.64 -3.45
C LYS A 93 -3.41 -13.00 -4.81
N GLN A 94 -4.48 -12.61 -5.51
CA GLN A 94 -4.39 -11.90 -6.79
C GLN A 94 -3.95 -10.44 -6.64
N LEU A 95 -4.03 -9.89 -5.43
CA LEU A 95 -3.72 -8.49 -5.12
C LEU A 95 -2.31 -8.33 -4.53
N GLU A 96 -1.57 -9.43 -4.35
CA GLU A 96 -0.20 -9.37 -3.86
C GLU A 96 0.72 -8.62 -4.82
N ILE A 97 1.54 -7.75 -4.25
CA ILE A 97 2.64 -7.08 -4.95
C ILE A 97 3.93 -7.78 -4.54
N SER A 98 4.67 -8.32 -5.51
CA SER A 98 5.99 -8.91 -5.27
C SER A 98 7.04 -7.83 -5.00
N GLN A 99 8.19 -8.23 -4.44
CA GLN A 99 9.31 -7.32 -4.24
C GLN A 99 9.76 -6.66 -5.56
N GLU A 100 9.82 -7.42 -6.65
CA GLU A 100 10.19 -6.91 -7.97
C GLU A 100 9.20 -5.83 -8.45
N ILE A 101 7.90 -6.06 -8.24
CA ILE A 101 6.87 -5.08 -8.59
C ILE A 101 7.00 -3.82 -7.74
N ASN A 102 7.24 -3.94 -6.44
CA ASN A 102 7.51 -2.77 -5.58
C ASN A 102 8.74 -1.98 -6.06
N CYS A 103 9.83 -2.65 -6.45
CA CYS A 103 11.00 -2.00 -7.03
C CYS A 103 10.67 -1.26 -8.33
N MET A 104 9.88 -1.88 -9.22
CA MET A 104 9.42 -1.24 -10.46
C MET A 104 8.50 -0.03 -10.20
N LEU A 105 7.59 -0.12 -9.22
CA LEU A 105 6.69 0.97 -8.85
C LEU A 105 7.46 2.13 -8.23
N LYS A 106 8.39 1.84 -7.32
CA LYS A 106 9.27 2.87 -6.76
C LYS A 106 10.03 3.60 -7.87
N LYS A 107 10.69 2.87 -8.77
CA LYS A 107 11.41 3.47 -9.90
C LYS A 107 10.50 4.34 -10.75
N TYR A 108 9.29 3.87 -11.05
CA TYR A 108 8.32 4.64 -11.83
C TYR A 108 7.88 5.92 -11.12
N CYS A 109 7.65 5.86 -9.80
CA CYS A 109 7.32 7.04 -9.00
C CYS A 109 8.49 8.05 -8.96
N ASP A 110 9.73 7.56 -8.85
CA ASP A 110 10.94 8.39 -8.92
C ASP A 110 11.02 9.11 -10.30
N GLU A 111 10.73 8.41 -11.41
CA GLU A 111 10.65 9.00 -12.76
C GLU A 111 9.54 10.05 -12.91
N LYS A 112 8.45 9.90 -12.14
CA LYS A 112 7.28 10.79 -12.14
C LYS A 112 7.37 11.90 -11.09
N ASP A 113 8.46 11.95 -10.32
CA ASP A 113 8.68 12.92 -9.26
C ASP A 113 7.54 12.90 -8.21
N ILE A 114 7.11 11.72 -7.79
CA ILE A 114 6.14 11.52 -6.69
C ILE A 114 6.71 10.53 -5.67
N ILE A 115 6.47 10.79 -4.38
CA ILE A 115 7.01 9.91 -3.33
C ILE A 115 6.26 8.58 -3.35
N PHE A 116 7.00 7.47 -3.49
CA PHE A 116 6.45 6.13 -3.32
C PHE A 116 6.46 5.73 -1.85
N LEU A 117 5.30 5.27 -1.37
CA LEU A 117 5.14 4.63 -0.07
C LEU A 117 4.41 3.29 -0.24
N THR A 118 4.56 2.42 0.74
CA THR A 118 3.69 1.25 0.88
C THR A 118 3.51 0.89 2.36
N THR A 119 2.51 0.05 2.63
CA THR A 119 2.15 -0.42 3.97
C THR A 119 2.44 -1.92 4.03
N PRO A 120 3.47 -2.37 4.76
CA PRO A 120 3.66 -3.79 5.05
C PRO A 120 2.62 -4.28 6.07
N PHE A 121 2.11 -5.50 5.88
CA PHE A 121 1.18 -6.16 6.81
C PHE A 121 1.76 -7.45 7.44
N ASP A 122 3.01 -7.78 7.16
CA ASP A 122 3.71 -8.93 7.73
C ASP A 122 5.23 -8.71 7.72
N ASP A 123 5.95 -9.47 8.55
CA ASP A 123 7.40 -9.34 8.75
C ASP A 123 8.21 -9.60 7.46
N ILE A 124 7.73 -10.51 6.60
CA ILE A 124 8.40 -10.83 5.34
C ILE A 124 8.27 -9.64 4.40
N SER A 125 7.06 -9.09 4.26
CA SER A 125 6.81 -7.88 3.49
C SER A 125 7.65 -6.71 4.02
N LEU A 126 7.75 -6.52 5.35
CA LEU A 126 8.61 -5.48 5.93
C LEU A 126 10.08 -5.66 5.53
N THR A 127 10.60 -6.90 5.64
CA THR A 127 11.99 -7.24 5.27
C THR A 127 12.25 -7.01 3.77
N GLU A 128 11.30 -7.37 2.91
CA GLU A 128 11.41 -7.12 1.46
C GLU A 128 11.49 -5.62 1.14
N LEU A 129 10.78 -4.78 1.90
CA LEU A 129 10.75 -3.32 1.72
C LEU A 129 12.01 -2.61 2.23
N ASP A 130 12.73 -3.17 3.20
CA ASP A 130 14.01 -2.60 3.65
C ASP A 130 15.03 -2.54 2.51
N MET A 131 14.92 -3.42 1.51
CA MET A 131 15.77 -3.38 0.31
C MET A 131 15.39 -2.26 -0.67
N ILE A 132 14.19 -1.68 -0.52
CA ILE A 132 13.61 -0.67 -1.42
C ILE A 132 13.92 0.76 -0.94
N ASN A 133 14.42 0.90 0.30
CA ASN A 133 14.82 2.17 0.92
C ASN A 133 13.71 3.22 0.86
N LEU A 134 12.56 2.89 1.46
CA LEU A 134 11.43 3.81 1.55
C LEU A 134 11.74 4.97 2.50
N PRO A 135 11.25 6.19 2.21
CA PRO A 135 11.51 7.35 3.05
C PRO A 135 10.66 7.37 4.34
N ALA A 136 9.60 6.57 4.38
CA ALA A 136 8.74 6.37 5.55
C ALA A 136 7.94 5.07 5.39
N TYR A 137 7.57 4.46 6.52
CA TYR A 137 6.64 3.34 6.55
C TYR A 137 5.29 3.79 7.08
N LYS A 138 4.21 3.33 6.45
CA LYS A 138 2.87 3.41 7.04
C LYS A 138 2.61 2.13 7.81
N ILE A 139 2.12 2.26 9.03
CA ILE A 139 1.56 1.14 9.80
C ILE A 139 0.05 1.15 9.67
N ALA A 140 -0.58 0.04 9.30
CA ALA A 140 -2.02 -0.02 9.16
C ALA A 140 -2.72 0.14 10.52
N SER A 141 -3.96 0.65 10.51
CA SER A 141 -4.73 0.78 11.76
C SER A 141 -4.99 -0.57 12.42
N THR A 142 -5.13 -1.63 11.62
CA THR A 142 -5.27 -3.03 12.06
C THR A 142 -4.06 -3.53 12.84
N ASP A 143 -2.89 -2.93 12.62
CA ASP A 143 -1.63 -3.29 13.27
C ASP A 143 -1.24 -2.34 14.41
N THR A 144 -2.12 -1.41 14.78
CA THR A 144 -1.85 -0.46 15.89
C THR A 144 -1.57 -1.15 17.23
N THR A 145 -2.09 -2.36 17.43
CA THR A 145 -1.88 -3.18 18.62
C THR A 145 -0.95 -4.36 18.38
N ASN A 146 -0.33 -4.46 17.21
CA ASN A 146 0.60 -5.53 16.85
C ASN A 146 2.00 -5.22 17.41
N ILE A 147 2.14 -5.29 18.75
CA ILE A 147 3.38 -4.92 19.47
C ILE A 147 4.64 -5.61 18.91
N PRO A 148 4.62 -6.91 18.53
CA PRO A 148 5.79 -7.56 17.94
C PRO A 148 6.28 -6.98 16.61
N PHE A 149 5.41 -6.26 15.89
CA PHE A 149 5.72 -5.64 14.59
C PHE A 149 6.46 -4.30 14.72
N TYR A 150 6.55 -3.73 15.93
CA TYR A 150 7.19 -2.44 16.21
C TYR A 150 8.64 -2.56 16.71
#